data_AF-A0A2T4CMB2-F1
#
_entry.id   AF-A0A2T4CMB2-F1
#
_cell.length_a   1.000
_cell.length_b   1.000
_cell.length_c   1.000
_cell.angle_alpha   90.00
_cell.angle_beta   90.00
_cell.angle_gamma   90.00
#
_symmetry.space_group_name_H-M   'P 1'
#
loop_
_entity.id
_entity.type
_entity.pdbx_description
1 polymer ?
#
loop_
_entity_poly.entity_id
_entity_poly.type
_entity_poly.pdbx_seq_one_letter_code
_entity_poly.pdbx_strand_id
1 'polypeptide(L)'
;MNVNDVSFERERPDVYGDAHPKALLRAIQEDGDYLVQLANQHIVSGDQFNQETMKQLFRLAAKIESNPKRFSSPLQNKILISAFYEPSTRTRLSFESAWHRLGGDIMSITDRSTTGIAKGECLANVAEMFNNYGDCVVLRDTQESSLFEMMDALRIPIINAGNGVDEHP
;
A
#
# COMPACT_ATOMS: atom_id res chain seq x y z
N MET A 1 -15.69 38.11 -31.89
CA MET A 1 -16.33 37.64 -30.64
C MET A 1 -15.50 38.18 -29.49
N ASN A 2 -16.08 39.06 -28.67
CA ASN A 2 -15.39 39.76 -27.59
C ASN A 2 -15.08 38.81 -26.43
N VAL A 3 -13.85 38.85 -25.91
CA VAL A 3 -13.29 38.00 -24.84
C VAL A 3 -13.68 38.54 -23.45
N ASN A 4 -14.86 39.17 -23.31
CA ASN A 4 -15.19 39.95 -22.11
C ASN A 4 -16.39 39.47 -21.28
N ASP A 5 -16.96 38.29 -21.56
CA ASP A 5 -18.07 37.76 -20.77
C ASP A 5 -17.75 36.38 -20.14
N VAL A 6 -16.56 36.24 -19.55
CA VAL A 6 -16.34 35.20 -18.53
C VAL A 6 -16.52 35.86 -17.17
N SER A 7 -17.75 35.81 -16.65
CA SER A 7 -18.05 36.24 -15.28
C SER A 7 -17.81 35.08 -14.32
N PHE A 8 -17.05 35.33 -13.25
CA PHE A 8 -16.81 34.38 -12.17
C PHE A 8 -17.70 34.76 -10.98
N GLU A 9 -18.82 34.07 -10.80
CA GLU A 9 -19.66 34.20 -9.60
C GLU A 9 -18.89 33.69 -8.37
N ARG A 10 -18.51 34.59 -7.45
CA ARG A 10 -17.76 34.28 -6.23
C ARG A 10 -18.65 33.92 -5.02
N GLU A 11 -19.81 33.29 -5.24
CA GLU A 11 -20.63 32.77 -4.11
C GLU A 11 -20.29 31.33 -3.73
N ARG A 12 -19.47 30.63 -4.53
CA ARG A 12 -18.89 29.34 -4.15
C ARG A 12 -17.38 29.36 -4.43
N PRO A 13 -16.55 28.77 -3.57
CA PRO A 13 -15.12 28.81 -3.76
C PRO A 13 -14.74 27.97 -4.99
N ASP A 14 -14.37 28.68 -6.06
CA ASP A 14 -13.81 28.14 -7.29
C ASP A 14 -12.33 27.80 -7.08
N VAL A 15 -12.05 26.87 -6.16
CA VAL A 15 -10.70 26.43 -5.82
C VAL A 15 -10.63 24.92 -5.58
N TYR A 16 -9.77 24.30 -6.39
CA TYR A 16 -9.16 22.99 -6.22
C TYR A 16 -8.48 22.88 -4.83
N GLY A 17 -9.07 22.10 -3.92
CA GLY A 17 -8.35 21.18 -3.03
C GLY A 17 -7.48 21.69 -1.88
N ASP A 18 -7.91 22.67 -1.07
CA ASP A 18 -7.27 22.96 0.25
C ASP A 18 -8.03 22.33 1.44
N ALA A 19 -9.15 21.64 1.16
CA ALA A 19 -10.14 21.23 2.16
C ALA A 19 -10.03 19.77 2.63
N HIS A 20 -9.33 18.87 1.94
CA HIS A 20 -9.68 17.45 2.03
C HIS A 20 -9.14 16.66 3.24
N PRO A 21 -7.85 16.73 3.62
CA PRO A 21 -7.35 15.94 4.73
C PRO A 21 -7.51 16.63 6.10
N LYS A 22 -7.46 17.97 6.14
CA LYS A 22 -7.50 18.73 7.40
C LYS A 22 -8.83 18.58 8.17
N ALA A 23 -9.95 18.42 7.47
CA ALA A 23 -11.25 18.17 8.10
C ALA A 23 -11.25 16.81 8.81
N LEU A 24 -10.71 15.78 8.18
CA LEU A 24 -10.59 14.44 8.75
C LEU A 24 -9.64 14.42 9.96
N LEU A 25 -8.55 15.19 9.89
CA LEU A 25 -7.64 15.41 11.02
C LEU A 25 -8.27 16.15 12.22
N ARG A 26 -9.38 16.87 12.02
CA ARG A 26 -10.13 17.52 13.11
C ARG A 26 -11.26 16.63 13.62
N ALA A 27 -11.87 15.84 12.74
CA ALA A 27 -13.03 15.03 13.05
C ALA A 27 -12.69 13.74 13.81
N ILE A 28 -11.50 13.17 13.58
CA ILE A 28 -11.07 11.92 14.18
C ILE A 28 -9.97 12.22 15.19
N GLN A 29 -10.19 11.92 16.47
CA GLN A 29 -9.13 12.00 17.48
C GLN A 29 -8.07 10.93 17.20
N GLU A 30 -6.79 11.31 17.30
CA GLU A 30 -5.69 10.36 17.09
C GLU A 30 -5.65 9.34 18.23
N ASP A 31 -5.68 8.08 17.85
CA ASP A 31 -5.47 6.95 18.74
C ASP A 31 -4.56 5.95 18.02
N GLY A 32 -3.30 5.93 18.43
CA GLY A 32 -2.26 5.13 17.79
C GLY A 32 -2.39 3.64 18.07
N ASP A 33 -3.11 3.24 19.13
CA ASP A 33 -3.16 1.85 19.59
C ASP A 33 -3.80 0.94 18.54
N TYR A 34 -4.80 1.45 17.80
CA TYR A 34 -5.43 0.75 16.68
C TYR A 34 -4.48 0.51 15.50
N LEU A 35 -3.49 1.39 15.29
CA LEU A 35 -2.49 1.23 14.21
C LEU A 35 -1.33 0.34 14.66
N VAL A 36 -0.95 0.39 15.94
CA VAL A 36 0.09 -0.49 16.51
C VAL A 36 -0.29 -1.96 16.35
N GLN A 37 -1.58 -2.29 16.40
CA GLN A 37 -2.08 -3.66 16.14
C GLN A 37 -1.73 -4.18 14.74
N LEU A 38 -1.54 -3.31 13.75
CA LEU A 38 -1.15 -3.69 12.39
C LEU A 38 0.37 -3.85 12.23
N ALA A 39 1.16 -3.46 13.22
CA ALA A 39 2.61 -3.55 13.15
C ALA A 39 3.05 -5.02 13.03
N ASN A 40 3.90 -5.28 12.04
CA ASN A 40 4.42 -6.62 11.72
C ASN A 40 3.33 -7.68 11.44
N GLN A 41 2.13 -7.26 11.05
CA GLN A 41 1.05 -8.18 10.66
C GLN A 41 1.00 -8.36 9.15
N HIS A 42 0.57 -9.55 8.72
CA HIS A 42 0.14 -9.78 7.35
C HIS A 42 -1.20 -9.08 7.10
N ILE A 43 -1.36 -8.44 5.95
CA ILE A 43 -2.61 -7.85 5.48
C ILE A 43 -3.10 -8.70 4.33
N VAL A 44 -4.09 -9.55 4.60
CA VAL A 44 -4.60 -10.60 3.72
C VAL A 44 -6.06 -10.41 3.35
N SER A 45 -6.86 -9.84 4.27
CA SER A 45 -8.31 -9.70 4.14
C SER A 45 -8.79 -8.37 4.69
N GLY A 46 -9.86 -7.84 4.08
CA GLY A 46 -10.56 -6.64 4.55
C GLY A 46 -11.17 -6.81 5.94
N ASP A 47 -11.51 -8.04 6.32
CA ASP A 47 -12.14 -8.36 7.61
C ASP A 47 -11.18 -8.20 8.80
N GLN A 48 -9.87 -8.04 8.55
CA GLN A 48 -8.89 -7.73 9.59
C GLN A 48 -9.07 -6.32 10.17
N PHE A 49 -9.78 -5.44 9.46
CA PHE A 49 -9.95 -4.05 9.86
C PHE A 49 -11.30 -3.82 10.53
N ASN A 50 -11.27 -3.47 11.82
CA ASN A 50 -12.45 -2.91 12.46
C ASN A 50 -12.62 -1.41 12.07
N GLN A 51 -13.79 -0.86 12.39
CA GLN A 51 -14.15 0.52 12.04
C GLN A 51 -13.16 1.56 12.61
N GLU A 52 -12.67 1.37 13.83
CA GLU A 52 -11.75 2.32 14.47
C GLU A 52 -10.36 2.26 13.85
N THR A 53 -9.84 1.06 13.57
CA THR A 53 -8.60 0.88 12.81
C THR A 53 -8.68 1.55 11.44
N MET A 54 -9.80 1.38 10.73
CA MET A 54 -10.00 2.01 9.43
C MET A 54 -10.04 3.54 9.52
N LYS A 55 -10.72 4.10 10.53
CA LYS A 55 -10.71 5.56 10.80
C LYS A 55 -9.30 6.08 11.06
N GLN A 56 -8.51 5.39 11.87
CA GLN A 56 -7.13 5.78 12.15
C GLN A 56 -6.24 5.65 10.91
N LEU A 57 -6.46 4.66 10.05
CA LEU A 57 -5.75 4.49 8.79
C LEU A 57 -6.03 5.65 7.82
N PHE A 58 -7.30 6.02 7.66
CA PHE A 58 -7.69 7.20 6.86
C PHE A 58 -7.12 8.50 7.45
N ARG A 59 -7.08 8.62 8.77
CA ARG A 59 -6.44 9.75 9.46
C ARG A 59 -4.94 9.81 9.17
N LEU A 60 -4.26 8.68 9.20
CA LEU A 60 -2.84 8.60 8.87
C LEU A 60 -2.58 8.97 7.40
N ALA A 61 -3.39 8.46 6.47
CA ALA A 61 -3.31 8.83 5.05
C ALA A 61 -3.45 10.35 4.87
N ALA A 62 -4.47 10.95 5.51
CA ALA A 62 -4.68 12.40 5.51
C ALA A 62 -3.49 13.18 6.11
N LYS A 63 -2.84 12.63 7.14
CA LYS A 63 -1.66 13.22 7.79
C LYS A 63 -0.44 13.23 6.85
N ILE A 64 -0.22 12.12 6.13
CA ILE A 64 0.85 11.99 5.14
C ILE A 64 0.60 12.92 3.96
N GLU A 65 -0.62 12.94 3.42
CA GLU A 65 -1.03 13.82 2.32
C GLU A 65 -0.87 15.30 2.67
N SER A 66 -1.22 15.69 3.90
CA SER A 66 -1.10 17.09 4.36
C SER A 66 0.34 17.56 4.54
N ASN A 67 1.30 16.65 4.75
CA ASN A 67 2.68 17.01 5.03
C ASN A 67 3.69 15.98 4.50
N PRO A 68 3.76 15.76 3.18
CA PRO A 68 4.55 14.68 2.59
C PRO A 68 6.05 14.82 2.91
N LYS A 69 6.57 16.05 3.01
CA LYS A 69 7.97 16.31 3.38
C LYS A 69 8.31 15.81 4.78
N ARG A 70 7.37 15.82 5.73
CA ARG A 70 7.59 15.29 7.07
C ARG A 70 7.71 13.76 7.09
N PHE A 71 7.10 13.09 6.11
CA PHE A 71 7.06 11.63 6.01
C PHE A 71 7.96 11.10 4.90
N SER A 72 9.02 11.82 4.50
CA SER A 72 9.86 11.41 3.38
C SER A 72 10.92 10.34 3.69
N SER A 73 11.08 9.96 4.96
CA SER A 73 12.11 9.02 5.43
C SER A 73 11.68 7.94 6.45
N PRO A 74 10.40 7.71 6.82
CA PRO A 74 10.03 6.63 7.74
C PRO A 74 10.50 5.23 7.34
N LEU A 75 10.68 4.98 6.03
CA LEU A 75 11.12 3.69 5.48
C LEU A 75 12.56 3.75 4.97
N GLN A 76 13.37 4.70 5.45
CA GLN A 76 14.77 4.78 5.05
C GLN A 76 15.52 3.49 5.37
N ASN A 77 16.28 2.98 4.39
CA ASN A 77 17.00 1.70 4.44
C ASN A 77 16.08 0.47 4.56
N LYS A 78 14.79 0.61 4.23
CA LYS A 78 13.84 -0.51 4.17
C LYS A 78 13.56 -0.91 2.73
N ILE A 79 13.50 -2.20 2.48
CA ILE A 79 13.33 -2.77 1.14
C ILE A 79 11.94 -3.40 1.03
N LEU A 80 11.15 -2.95 0.05
CA LEU A 80 9.91 -3.61 -0.36
C LEU A 80 10.18 -4.61 -1.47
N ILE A 81 9.71 -5.84 -1.29
CA ILE A 81 9.62 -6.81 -2.36
C ILE A 81 8.25 -6.65 -3.03
N SER A 82 8.23 -6.10 -4.24
CA SER A 82 7.04 -5.90 -5.06
C SER A 82 6.88 -7.10 -6.00
N ALA A 83 6.15 -8.13 -5.59
CA ALA A 83 5.94 -9.37 -6.33
C ALA A 83 4.57 -9.36 -7.04
N PHE A 84 4.55 -8.95 -8.30
CA PHE A 84 3.35 -8.89 -9.13
C PHE A 84 3.45 -9.92 -10.26
N TYR A 85 2.84 -11.09 -10.05
CA TYR A 85 2.83 -12.19 -11.02
C TYR A 85 1.72 -12.07 -12.07
N GLU A 86 0.78 -11.15 -11.85
CA GLU A 86 -0.27 -10.78 -12.80
C GLU A 86 -0.11 -9.29 -13.21
N PRO A 87 -0.39 -8.92 -14.48
CA PRO A 87 -0.38 -7.53 -14.92
C PRO A 87 -1.29 -6.62 -14.06
N SER A 88 -0.69 -5.69 -13.32
CA SER A 88 -1.43 -4.63 -12.60
C SER A 88 -0.60 -3.35 -12.46
N THR A 89 -0.74 -2.46 -13.45
CA THR A 89 0.04 -1.20 -13.47
C THR A 89 -0.35 -0.26 -12.34
N ARG A 90 -1.65 -0.09 -12.06
CA ARG A 90 -2.12 0.87 -11.06
C ARG A 90 -1.72 0.46 -9.64
N THR A 91 -2.02 -0.78 -9.25
CA THR A 91 -1.73 -1.28 -7.90
C THR A 91 -0.21 -1.37 -7.67
N ARG A 92 0.55 -1.91 -8.62
CA ARG A 92 2.01 -2.00 -8.48
C ARG A 92 2.65 -0.62 -8.33
N LEU A 93 2.36 0.30 -9.27
CA LEU A 93 2.97 1.63 -9.22
C LEU A 93 2.49 2.43 -8.01
N SER A 94 1.28 2.23 -7.49
CA SER A 94 0.85 2.91 -6.26
C SER A 94 1.66 2.46 -5.04
N PHE A 95 1.90 1.15 -4.88
CA PHE A 95 2.74 0.63 -3.81
C PHE A 95 4.18 1.09 -3.95
N GLU A 96 4.75 0.97 -5.15
CA GLU A 96 6.13 1.37 -5.41
C GLU A 96 6.31 2.88 -5.17
N SER A 97 5.37 3.69 -5.63
CA SER A 97 5.41 5.13 -5.45
C SER A 97 5.20 5.55 -3.99
N ALA A 98 4.37 4.84 -3.22
CA ALA A 98 4.21 5.09 -1.79
C ALA A 98 5.49 4.76 -1.01
N TRP A 99 6.10 3.61 -1.27
CA TRP A 99 7.32 3.17 -0.58
C TRP A 99 8.50 4.10 -0.84
N HIS A 100 8.72 4.47 -2.11
CA HIS A 100 9.76 5.44 -2.47
C HIS A 100 9.53 6.82 -1.86
N ARG A 101 8.28 7.29 -1.80
CA ARG A 101 7.96 8.58 -1.16
C ARG A 101 8.23 8.58 0.35
N LEU A 102 8.20 7.42 0.99
CA LEU A 102 8.54 7.25 2.40
C LEU A 102 10.05 7.00 2.63
N GLY A 103 10.86 7.03 1.56
CA GLY A 103 12.33 6.94 1.61
C GLY A 103 12.89 5.53 1.50
N GLY A 104 12.07 4.54 1.17
CA GLY A 104 12.51 3.15 1.03
C GLY A 104 12.91 2.75 -0.40
N ASP A 105 13.61 1.63 -0.49
CA ASP A 105 14.06 0.99 -1.72
C ASP A 105 13.16 -0.18 -2.10
N ILE A 106 13.23 -0.61 -3.37
CA ILE A 106 12.32 -1.62 -3.93
C ILE A 106 13.07 -2.64 -4.76
N MET A 107 12.71 -3.90 -4.58
CA MET A 107 13.01 -4.98 -5.53
C MET A 107 11.71 -5.43 -6.18
N SER A 108 11.60 -5.22 -7.49
CA SER A 108 10.37 -5.52 -8.25
C SER A 108 10.53 -6.82 -9.03
N ILE A 109 9.53 -7.69 -8.91
CA ILE A 109 9.41 -8.96 -9.63
C ILE A 109 8.09 -8.90 -10.40
N THR A 110 8.17 -8.73 -11.71
CA THR A 110 6.99 -8.40 -12.54
C THR A 110 6.48 -9.56 -13.39
N ASP A 111 7.16 -10.71 -13.38
CA ASP A 111 6.74 -11.87 -14.14
C ASP A 111 7.13 -13.15 -13.42
N ARG A 112 6.13 -13.98 -13.12
CA ARG A 112 6.31 -15.30 -12.51
C ARG A 112 7.27 -16.16 -13.34
N SER A 113 7.25 -16.04 -14.66
CA SER A 113 8.09 -16.80 -15.60
C SER A 113 9.59 -16.55 -15.42
N THR A 114 9.95 -15.38 -14.88
CA THR A 114 11.34 -14.97 -14.64
C THR A 114 11.88 -15.41 -13.28
N THR A 115 11.03 -16.03 -12.45
CA THR A 115 11.36 -16.45 -11.09
C THR A 115 11.68 -17.93 -10.99
N GLY A 116 12.26 -18.36 -9.87
CA GLY A 116 12.44 -19.79 -9.57
C GLY A 116 11.12 -20.57 -9.52
N ILE A 117 9.98 -19.90 -9.30
CA ILE A 117 8.64 -20.51 -9.35
C ILE A 117 8.38 -21.11 -10.72
N ALA A 118 8.83 -20.46 -11.81
CA ALA A 118 8.69 -21.00 -13.17
C ALA A 118 9.48 -22.30 -13.40
N LYS A 119 10.51 -22.54 -12.56
CA LYS A 119 11.34 -23.75 -12.56
C LYS A 119 10.84 -24.79 -11.56
N GLY A 120 9.67 -24.58 -10.95
CA GLY A 120 9.07 -25.50 -9.97
C GLY A 120 9.55 -25.28 -8.53
N GLU A 121 10.15 -24.13 -8.22
CA GLU A 121 10.46 -23.79 -6.83
C GLU A 121 9.17 -23.64 -6.00
N CYS A 122 9.17 -24.24 -4.81
CA CYS A 122 8.05 -24.13 -3.88
C CYS A 122 7.94 -22.69 -3.33
N LEU A 123 6.72 -22.20 -3.16
CA LEU A 123 6.46 -20.85 -2.63
C LEU A 123 7.05 -20.65 -1.23
N ALA A 124 7.15 -21.72 -0.42
CA ALA A 124 7.83 -21.68 0.88
C ALA A 124 9.33 -21.33 0.76
N ASN A 125 10.03 -21.86 -0.26
CA ASN A 125 11.44 -21.52 -0.49
C ASN A 125 11.60 -20.07 -0.96
N VAL A 126 10.67 -19.59 -1.80
CA VAL A 126 10.64 -18.19 -2.24
C VAL A 126 10.37 -17.25 -1.06
N ALA A 127 9.45 -17.61 -0.17
CA ALA A 127 9.21 -16.91 1.09
C ALA A 127 10.46 -16.87 1.97
N GLU A 128 11.17 -17.99 2.11
CA GLU A 128 12.44 -18.03 2.85
C GLU A 128 13.53 -17.15 2.22
N MET A 129 13.59 -17.08 0.89
CA MET A 129 14.45 -16.14 0.19
C MET A 129 14.06 -14.69 0.50
N PHE A 130 12.76 -14.36 0.45
CA PHE A 130 12.25 -13.01 0.73
C PHE A 130 12.57 -12.53 2.15
N ASN A 131 12.51 -13.43 3.14
CA ASN A 131 12.89 -13.13 4.53
C ASN A 131 14.30 -12.57 4.68
N ASN A 132 15.21 -12.87 3.75
CA ASN A 132 16.60 -12.43 3.80
C ASN A 132 16.86 -11.15 3.01
N TYR A 133 15.94 -10.74 2.13
CA TYR A 133 16.18 -9.66 1.18
C TYR A 133 15.35 -8.40 1.47
N GLY A 134 14.15 -8.56 2.00
CA GLY A 134 13.20 -7.46 2.19
C GLY A 134 12.74 -7.30 3.62
N ASP A 135 12.06 -6.18 3.87
CA ASP A 135 11.38 -5.89 5.13
C ASP A 135 9.86 -6.07 5.02
N CYS A 136 9.32 -6.09 3.81
CA CYS A 136 7.90 -6.28 3.51
C CYS A 136 7.73 -6.87 2.10
N VAL A 137 6.70 -7.68 1.91
CA VAL A 137 6.30 -8.23 0.61
C VAL A 137 4.93 -7.66 0.24
N VAL A 138 4.79 -7.17 -0.98
CA VAL A 138 3.47 -6.97 -1.61
C VAL A 138 3.34 -8.04 -2.66
N LEU A 139 2.33 -8.90 -2.53
CA LEU A 139 2.09 -10.01 -3.44
C LEU A 139 0.79 -9.79 -4.21
N ARG A 140 0.87 -9.94 -5.53
CA ARG A 140 -0.28 -10.16 -6.39
C ARG A 140 -0.07 -11.42 -7.21
N ASP A 141 -1.01 -12.36 -7.10
CA ASP A 141 -0.97 -13.62 -7.82
C ASP A 141 -2.38 -14.04 -8.26
N THR A 142 -2.49 -14.81 -9.34
CA THR A 142 -3.77 -15.37 -9.79
C THR A 142 -4.20 -16.57 -8.97
N GLN A 143 -3.27 -17.20 -8.24
CA GLN A 143 -3.53 -18.35 -7.40
C GLN A 143 -3.91 -17.91 -5.98
N GLU A 144 -5.13 -18.25 -5.56
CA GLU A 144 -5.66 -17.93 -4.22
C GLU A 144 -4.78 -18.49 -3.09
N SER A 145 -4.26 -19.71 -3.26
CA SER A 145 -3.47 -20.40 -2.23
C SER A 145 -2.06 -19.80 -2.05
N SER A 146 -1.53 -19.10 -3.06
CA SER A 146 -0.14 -18.63 -3.04
C SER A 146 0.17 -17.73 -1.85
N LEU A 147 -0.79 -16.88 -1.48
CA LEU A 147 -0.65 -15.96 -0.35
C LEU A 147 -0.49 -16.75 0.95
N PHE A 148 -1.40 -17.69 1.20
CA PHE A 148 -1.44 -18.50 2.42
C PHE A 148 -0.24 -19.45 2.52
N GLU A 149 0.19 -20.06 1.40
CA GLU A 149 1.39 -20.90 1.36
C GLU A 149 2.67 -20.12 1.69
N MET A 150 2.79 -18.87 1.23
CA MET A 150 3.94 -18.02 1.58
C MET A 150 3.91 -17.56 3.03
N MET A 151 2.72 -17.27 3.58
CA MET A 151 2.57 -16.80 4.97
C MET A 151 3.15 -17.77 5.99
N ASP A 152 3.00 -19.08 5.78
CA ASP A 152 3.51 -20.10 6.71
C ASP A 152 5.05 -20.07 6.87
N ALA A 153 5.77 -19.55 5.86
CA ALA A 153 7.23 -19.46 5.86
C ALA A 153 7.76 -18.02 6.04
N LEU A 154 6.93 -16.99 5.82
CA LEU A 154 7.34 -15.60 5.94
C LEU A 154 7.47 -15.16 7.41
N ARG A 155 8.59 -14.52 7.72
CA ARG A 155 8.88 -13.83 8.98
C ARG A 155 8.72 -12.32 8.87
N ILE A 156 8.56 -11.81 7.66
CA ILE A 156 8.28 -10.41 7.34
C ILE A 156 6.82 -10.24 6.90
N PRO A 157 6.23 -9.04 7.07
CA PRO A 157 4.86 -8.78 6.64
C PRO A 157 4.65 -9.02 5.14
N ILE A 158 3.45 -9.49 4.81
CA ILE A 158 2.97 -9.60 3.42
C ILE A 158 1.65 -8.84 3.28
N ILE A 159 1.50 -8.12 2.18
CA ILE A 159 0.30 -7.36 1.82
C ILE A 159 -0.29 -7.98 0.56
N ASN A 160 -1.55 -8.39 0.64
CA ASN A 160 -2.33 -8.92 -0.48
C ASN A 160 -2.75 -7.78 -1.42
N ALA A 161 -2.14 -7.71 -2.61
CA ALA A 161 -2.49 -6.78 -3.68
C ALA A 161 -3.40 -7.43 -4.76
N GLY A 162 -4.05 -8.54 -4.39
CA GLY A 162 -4.95 -9.35 -5.20
C GLY A 162 -4.48 -10.81 -5.25
N ASN A 163 -5.28 -11.73 -4.71
CA ASN A 163 -5.08 -13.18 -4.80
C ASN A 163 -6.19 -13.83 -5.64
N GLY A 164 -6.11 -13.66 -6.96
CA GLY A 164 -7.08 -14.21 -7.90
C GLY A 164 -8.46 -13.53 -7.81
N VAL A 165 -9.51 -14.32 -7.56
CA VAL A 165 -10.90 -13.83 -7.46
C VAL A 165 -11.37 -13.63 -6.01
N ASP A 166 -10.49 -13.83 -5.04
CA ASP A 166 -10.80 -13.80 -3.61
C ASP A 166 -10.83 -12.37 -3.06
N GLU A 167 -9.70 -11.83 -2.62
CA GLU A 167 -9.66 -10.52 -1.97
C GLU A 167 -8.63 -9.55 -2.55
N HIS A 168 -8.89 -8.26 -2.34
CA HIS A 168 -7.98 -7.15 -2.61
C HIS A 168 -8.16 -6.07 -1.53
N PRO A 169 -7.66 -6.31 -0.31
CA PRO A 169 -7.74 -5.34 0.79
C PRO A 169 -6.91 -4.07 0.53
#